data_AF-A0A7I8WIG6-F1
#
_entry.id   AF-A0A7I8WIG6-F1
#
_cell.length_a   1.000
_cell.length_b   1.000
_cell.length_c   1.000
_cell.angle_alpha   90.00
_cell.angle_beta   90.00
_cell.angle_gamma   90.00
#
_symmetry.space_group_name_H-M   'P 1'
#
loop_
_entity.id
_entity.type
_entity.pdbx_description
1 polymer ?
#
loop_
_entity_poly.entity_id
_entity_poly.type
_entity_poly.pdbx_seq_one_letter_code
_entity_poly.pdbx_strand_id
1 'polypeptide(L)'
;MVYDQSFIIIRDDEHRIPIPEKWRDYSVCFEILRYIFFCMMFFITFFVVFIAGPFELMYKSGWIILAFYVVSAYLMTNVLYHYHKACSLKPIKMRQLDRDPICSMCKTYKPSNAHHCQMCDTCVFDMDHHCAWINNCVGAHNHRHFFQFLVFLFLGAIVLVINSTNTFYYGFYVGNDQAYCNNTQLSYLLWRDLLCSYGNLPIYFCIVGAFYLSFVTIIMVGSLVYWNFAMISFGTTLVKVLRNEGAPVWKIALCPLLAPHFKRNWRRFLGLRGRRSCCRRLLLPSGHKDYNQMEAESYS
;
A
#
# COMPACT_ATOMS: atom_id res chain seq x y z
N MET A 1 31.21 10.26 -8.87
CA MET A 1 30.02 9.84 -9.65
C MET A 1 28.79 10.12 -8.81
N VAL A 2 28.18 11.29 -9.03
CA VAL A 2 26.95 11.72 -8.36
C VAL A 2 25.80 11.04 -9.08
N TYR A 3 25.11 10.12 -8.40
CA TYR A 3 23.86 9.57 -8.92
C TYR A 3 22.80 10.67 -8.90
N ASP A 4 22.33 11.05 -10.09
CA ASP A 4 21.18 11.92 -10.30
C ASP A 4 19.91 11.20 -9.80
N GLN A 5 19.53 11.49 -8.54
CA GLN A 5 18.35 10.93 -7.87
C GLN A 5 17.07 11.68 -8.26
N SER A 6 16.70 11.59 -9.53
CA SER A 6 15.52 12.22 -10.13
C SER A 6 14.15 11.77 -9.59
N PHE A 7 14.10 10.94 -8.54
CA PHE A 7 12.86 10.52 -7.86
C PHE A 7 12.81 10.81 -6.35
N ILE A 8 13.91 11.26 -5.72
CA ILE A 8 13.97 11.53 -4.28
C ILE A 8 14.48 12.96 -4.09
N ILE A 9 13.56 13.92 -4.09
CA ILE A 9 13.89 15.33 -3.82
C ILE A 9 14.09 15.51 -2.31
N ILE A 10 15.22 15.01 -1.78
CA ILE A 10 15.76 15.45 -0.49
C ILE A 10 16.83 16.48 -0.86
N ARG A 11 16.45 17.76 -0.90
CA ARG A 11 17.45 18.82 -1.06
C ARG A 11 18.09 19.08 0.29
N ASP A 12 19.40 18.88 0.36
CA ASP A 12 20.21 19.53 1.38
C ASP A 12 20.14 21.05 1.18
N ASP A 13 20.05 21.77 2.29
CA ASP A 13 19.66 23.18 2.42
C ASP A 13 20.63 24.19 1.71
N GLU A 14 21.58 23.74 0.89
CA GLU A 14 22.66 24.57 0.33
C GLU A 14 22.45 25.03 -1.13
N HIS A 15 21.61 24.39 -1.95
CA HIS A 15 21.50 24.76 -3.38
C HIS A 15 20.08 25.17 -3.81
N ARG A 16 19.85 26.50 -3.85
CA ARG A 16 18.66 27.15 -4.42
C ARG A 16 18.62 26.96 -5.94
N ILE A 17 17.90 25.94 -6.42
CA ILE A 17 17.46 25.89 -7.82
C ILE A 17 15.94 26.12 -7.83
N PRO A 18 15.44 27.24 -8.38
CA PRO A 18 14.01 27.54 -8.46
C PRO A 18 13.28 26.48 -9.30
N ILE A 19 12.03 26.22 -8.95
CA ILE A 19 11.19 25.21 -9.58
C ILE A 19 10.64 25.78 -10.90
N PRO A 20 10.74 25.06 -12.04
CA PRO A 20 9.95 25.38 -13.23
C PRO A 20 8.45 25.23 -12.93
N GLU A 21 7.59 26.17 -13.33
CA GLU A 21 6.13 26.14 -13.12
C GLU A 21 5.46 24.80 -13.47
N LYS A 22 6.03 24.07 -14.43
CA LYS A 22 5.64 22.73 -14.89
C LYS A 22 5.39 21.69 -13.78
N TRP A 23 6.02 21.81 -12.61
CA TRP A 23 5.87 20.79 -11.55
C TRP A 23 4.51 20.86 -10.81
N ARG A 24 3.77 21.97 -10.93
CA ARG A 24 2.44 22.13 -10.32
C ARG A 24 1.34 21.29 -11.02
N ASP A 25 1.56 20.97 -12.30
CA ASP A 25 0.65 20.18 -13.15
C ASP A 25 0.61 18.67 -12.82
N TYR A 26 1.61 18.13 -12.13
CA TYR A 26 1.65 16.69 -11.79
C TYR A 26 0.60 16.27 -10.75
N SER A 27 -0.03 17.23 -10.05
CA SER A 27 -1.13 16.95 -9.14
C SER A 27 -2.30 16.24 -9.84
N VAL A 28 -2.60 16.58 -11.10
CA VAL A 28 -3.62 15.93 -11.93
C VAL A 28 -3.23 14.48 -12.23
N CYS A 29 -1.96 14.23 -12.57
CA CYS A 29 -1.45 12.88 -12.83
C CYS A 29 -1.61 11.97 -11.59
N PHE A 30 -1.42 12.50 -10.38
CA PHE A 30 -1.57 11.73 -9.15
C PHE A 30 -3.04 11.43 -8.80
N GLU A 31 -3.96 12.34 -9.12
CA GLU A 31 -5.39 12.06 -8.98
C GLU A 31 -5.87 10.95 -9.93
N ILE A 32 -5.32 10.88 -11.15
CA ILE A 32 -5.60 9.79 -12.09
C ILE A 32 -5.19 8.43 -11.51
N LEU A 33 -4.01 8.33 -10.87
CA LEU A 33 -3.56 7.09 -10.23
C LEU A 33 -4.53 6.60 -9.15
N ARG A 34 -5.15 7.52 -8.40
CA ARG A 34 -6.17 7.19 -7.41
C ARG A 34 -7.42 6.61 -8.07
N TYR A 35 -7.90 7.19 -9.17
CA TYR A 35 -9.05 6.63 -9.90
C TYR A 35 -8.72 5.26 -10.48
N ILE A 36 -7.53 5.08 -11.06
CA ILE A 36 -7.06 3.78 -11.56
C ILE A 36 -7.10 2.73 -10.43
N PHE A 37 -6.60 3.07 -9.24
CA PHE A 37 -6.65 2.17 -8.09
C PHE A 37 -8.09 1.73 -7.74
N PHE A 38 -9.04 2.66 -7.67
CA PHE A 38 -10.44 2.31 -7.39
C PHE A 38 -11.08 1.49 -8.51
N CYS A 39 -10.79 1.80 -9.77
CA CYS A 39 -11.24 1.00 -10.91
C CYS A 39 -10.71 -0.43 -10.85
N MET A 40 -9.44 -0.62 -10.47
CA MET A 40 -8.84 -1.94 -10.28
C MET A 40 -9.51 -2.70 -9.12
N MET A 41 -9.81 -2.04 -8.00
CA MET A 41 -10.53 -2.67 -6.88
C MET A 41 -11.95 -3.09 -7.25
N PHE A 42 -12.66 -2.27 -8.03
CA PHE A 42 -13.99 -2.61 -8.55
C PHE A 42 -13.90 -3.80 -9.51
N PHE A 43 -12.97 -3.77 -10.47
CA PHE A 43 -12.72 -4.86 -11.40
C PHE A 43 -12.44 -6.19 -10.68
N ILE A 44 -11.57 -6.17 -9.66
CA ILE A 44 -11.24 -7.37 -8.88
C ILE A 44 -12.47 -7.88 -8.11
N THR A 45 -13.27 -6.99 -7.52
CA THR A 45 -14.49 -7.38 -6.80
C THR A 45 -15.50 -8.01 -7.75
N PHE A 46 -15.69 -7.39 -8.92
CA PHE A 46 -16.54 -7.92 -9.98
C PHE A 46 -16.08 -9.31 -10.41
N PHE A 47 -14.78 -9.48 -10.70
CA PHE A 47 -14.19 -10.76 -11.08
C PHE A 47 -14.44 -11.84 -10.02
N VAL A 48 -14.17 -11.53 -8.74
CA VAL A 48 -14.31 -12.50 -7.64
C VAL A 48 -15.76 -12.91 -7.43
N VAL A 49 -16.71 -11.98 -7.49
CA VAL A 49 -18.14 -12.25 -7.20
C VAL A 49 -18.86 -12.89 -8.38
N PHE A 50 -18.65 -12.39 -9.59
CA PHE A 50 -19.45 -12.79 -10.75
C PHE A 50 -18.81 -13.89 -11.58
N ILE A 51 -17.48 -14.01 -11.58
CA ILE A 51 -16.76 -14.97 -12.43
C ILE A 51 -16.14 -16.08 -11.59
N ALA A 52 -15.15 -15.77 -10.75
CA ALA A 52 -14.41 -16.79 -10.01
C ALA A 52 -15.28 -17.53 -8.99
N GLY A 53 -16.00 -16.82 -8.13
CA GLY A 53 -16.75 -17.45 -7.03
C GLY A 53 -17.77 -18.52 -7.49
N PRO A 54 -18.66 -18.23 -8.46
CA PRO A 54 -19.60 -19.23 -8.97
C PRO A 54 -18.91 -20.41 -9.65
N PHE A 55 -17.82 -20.17 -10.37
CA PHE A 55 -17.01 -21.22 -10.97
C PHE A 55 -16.34 -22.11 -9.91
N GLU A 56 -15.76 -21.50 -8.89
CA GLU A 56 -15.07 -22.20 -7.80
C GLU A 56 -16.02 -23.02 -6.93
N LEU A 57 -17.30 -22.64 -6.83
CA LEU A 57 -18.33 -23.40 -6.13
C LEU A 57 -18.57 -24.80 -6.73
N MET A 58 -18.19 -25.02 -7.99
CA MET A 58 -18.23 -26.34 -8.62
C MET A 58 -17.15 -27.29 -8.09
N TYR A 59 -16.04 -26.75 -7.59
CA TYR A 59 -14.85 -27.51 -7.18
C TYR A 59 -14.57 -27.43 -5.68
N LYS A 60 -15.17 -26.45 -4.98
CA LYS A 60 -14.98 -26.19 -3.55
C LYS A 60 -16.33 -26.21 -2.83
N SER A 61 -16.32 -26.60 -1.56
CA SER A 61 -17.53 -26.56 -0.74
C SER A 61 -18.02 -25.12 -0.54
N GLY A 62 -19.33 -24.94 -0.42
CA GLY A 62 -19.93 -23.61 -0.19
C GLY A 62 -19.40 -22.92 1.07
N TRP A 63 -19.03 -23.68 2.11
CA TRP A 63 -18.42 -23.14 3.33
C TRP A 63 -17.02 -22.56 3.08
N ILE A 64 -16.21 -23.20 2.24
CA ILE A 64 -14.89 -22.70 1.86
C ILE A 64 -15.04 -21.41 1.05
N ILE A 65 -15.97 -21.38 0.09
CA ILE A 65 -16.26 -20.17 -0.70
C ILE A 65 -16.77 -19.02 0.19
N LEU A 66 -17.68 -19.31 1.12
CA LEU A 66 -18.16 -18.32 2.09
C LEU A 66 -17.01 -17.77 2.94
N ALA A 67 -16.11 -18.63 3.42
CA ALA A 67 -14.94 -18.21 4.18
C ALA A 67 -14.04 -17.28 3.34
N PHE A 68 -13.80 -17.60 2.07
CA PHE A 68 -13.04 -16.75 1.16
C PHE A 68 -13.72 -15.39 0.92
N TYR A 69 -15.04 -15.36 0.78
CA TYR A 69 -15.78 -14.09 0.64
C TYR A 69 -15.69 -13.24 1.90
N VAL A 70 -15.85 -13.84 3.08
CA VAL A 70 -15.73 -13.12 4.37
C VAL A 70 -14.32 -12.55 4.54
N VAL A 71 -13.28 -13.35 4.26
CA VAL A 71 -11.89 -12.89 4.33
C VAL A 71 -11.62 -11.80 3.29
N SER A 72 -12.09 -11.97 2.05
CA SER A 72 -11.94 -10.98 0.98
C SER A 72 -12.61 -9.65 1.33
N ALA A 73 -13.83 -9.67 1.87
CA ALA A 73 -14.54 -8.47 2.29
C ALA A 73 -13.80 -7.75 3.44
N TYR A 74 -13.28 -8.50 4.41
CA TYR A 74 -12.44 -7.97 5.48
C TYR A 74 -11.15 -7.32 4.96
N LEU A 75 -10.44 -7.98 4.04
CA LEU A 75 -9.22 -7.45 3.45
C LEU A 75 -9.50 -6.20 2.62
N MET A 76 -10.54 -6.22 1.77
CA MET A 76 -10.97 -5.08 0.97
C MET A 76 -11.30 -3.86 1.84
N THR A 77 -12.05 -4.06 2.93
CA THR A 77 -12.38 -2.99 3.88
C THR A 77 -11.13 -2.36 4.48
N ASN A 78 -10.15 -3.18 4.89
CA ASN A 78 -8.89 -2.68 5.45
C ASN A 78 -8.02 -1.97 4.41
N VAL A 79 -7.94 -2.48 3.18
CA VAL A 79 -7.24 -1.84 2.05
C VAL A 79 -7.81 -0.44 1.83
N LEU A 80 -9.13 -0.32 1.65
CA LEU A 80 -9.79 0.97 1.39
C LEU A 80 -9.63 1.94 2.56
N TYR A 81 -9.80 1.47 3.80
CA TYR A 81 -9.65 2.31 4.99
C TYR A 81 -8.23 2.86 5.14
N HIS A 82 -7.22 2.00 5.04
CA HIS A 82 -5.83 2.40 5.23
C HIS A 82 -5.30 3.24 4.06
N TYR A 83 -5.73 2.95 2.83
CA TYR A 83 -5.47 3.79 1.67
C TYR A 83 -6.04 5.20 1.87
N HIS A 84 -7.32 5.31 2.24
CA HIS A 84 -7.97 6.60 2.51
C HIS A 84 -7.24 7.39 3.60
N LYS A 85 -6.85 6.73 4.70
CA LYS A 85 -6.08 7.37 5.76
C LYS A 85 -4.70 7.84 5.29
N ALA A 86 -3.98 7.05 4.49
CA ALA A 86 -2.69 7.43 3.95
C ALA A 86 -2.77 8.69 3.06
N CYS A 87 -3.81 8.81 2.24
CA CYS A 87 -4.05 9.98 1.38
C CYS A 87 -4.49 11.23 2.16
N SER A 88 -5.35 11.04 3.19
CA SER A 88 -6.05 12.15 3.86
C SER A 88 -5.25 12.78 4.99
N LEU A 89 -4.40 12.02 5.68
CA LEU A 89 -3.58 12.54 6.77
C LEU A 89 -2.37 13.30 6.21
N LYS A 90 -2.51 14.63 6.08
CA LYS A 90 -1.45 15.52 5.62
C LYS A 90 -0.33 15.66 6.65
N PRO A 91 0.90 16.05 6.24
CA PRO A 91 2.00 16.30 7.17
C PRO A 91 1.59 17.26 8.29
N ILE A 92 2.03 16.97 9.51
CA ILE A 92 1.78 17.83 10.66
C ILE A 92 2.62 19.10 10.49
N LYS A 93 1.96 20.26 10.50
CA LYS A 93 2.66 21.56 10.51
C LYS A 93 3.35 21.72 11.84
N MET A 94 4.66 21.93 11.81
CA MET A 94 5.48 22.11 13.01
C MET A 94 5.49 23.60 13.39
N ARG A 95 5.43 23.87 14.69
CA ARG A 95 5.65 25.18 15.31
C ARG A 95 7.14 25.51 15.31
N GLN A 96 7.45 26.80 15.37
CA GLN A 96 8.83 27.27 15.46
C GLN A 96 9.49 26.69 16.72
N LEU A 97 10.52 25.87 16.51
CA LEU A 97 11.45 25.45 17.55
C LEU A 97 12.54 26.51 17.71
N ASP A 98 13.02 26.78 18.91
CA ASP A 98 14.14 27.73 19.11
C ASP A 98 15.53 27.07 18.92
N ARG A 99 15.63 26.08 18.02
CA ARG A 99 16.85 25.25 17.86
C ARG A 99 17.07 24.86 16.41
N ASP A 100 18.32 24.98 15.95
CA ASP A 100 18.78 24.50 14.64
C ASP A 100 18.51 22.99 14.47
N PRO A 101 18.30 22.53 13.22
CA PRO A 101 18.46 23.23 11.93
C PRO A 101 17.23 24.01 11.44
N ILE A 102 17.45 25.04 10.61
CA ILE A 102 16.42 25.80 9.88
C ILE A 102 16.19 25.17 8.50
N CYS A 103 14.93 25.08 8.07
CA CYS A 103 14.60 24.78 6.68
C CYS A 103 14.81 26.03 5.80
N SER A 104 15.68 25.92 4.80
CA SER A 104 15.94 27.00 3.84
C SER A 104 14.71 27.40 3.01
N MET A 105 13.78 26.47 2.77
CA MET A 105 12.56 26.68 1.99
C MET A 105 11.41 27.23 2.83
N CYS A 106 11.10 26.58 3.95
CA CYS A 106 10.02 27.03 4.85
C CYS A 106 10.40 28.26 5.70
N LYS A 107 11.69 28.58 5.84
CA LYS A 107 12.21 29.64 6.71
C LYS A 107 11.80 29.47 8.18
N THR A 108 11.66 28.23 8.61
CA THR A 108 11.33 27.87 9.99
C THR A 108 12.29 26.81 10.50
N TYR A 109 12.52 26.80 11.81
CA TYR A 109 13.22 25.70 12.48
C TYR A 109 12.48 24.38 12.29
N LYS A 110 13.23 23.29 12.14
CA LYS A 110 12.71 21.93 11.98
C LYS A 110 13.47 20.96 12.91
N PRO A 111 12.79 19.94 13.47
CA PRO A 111 13.49 18.85 14.15
C PRO A 111 14.53 18.18 13.23
N SER A 112 15.57 17.58 13.81
CA SER A 112 16.63 16.92 13.05
C SER A 112 16.15 15.79 12.13
N ASN A 113 15.02 15.14 12.47
CA ASN A 113 14.42 14.07 11.68
C ASN A 113 13.37 14.58 10.67
N ALA A 114 13.16 15.89 10.55
CA ALA A 114 12.24 16.47 9.59
C ALA A 114 12.96 16.85 8.29
N HIS A 115 12.31 16.59 7.16
CA HIS A 115 12.83 16.92 5.84
C HIS A 115 11.79 17.69 5.02
N HIS A 116 12.23 18.67 4.23
CA HIS A 116 11.34 19.44 3.37
C HIS A 116 11.01 18.63 2.13
N CYS A 117 9.72 18.38 1.90
CA CYS A 117 9.27 17.81 0.65
C CYS A 117 8.80 18.92 -0.28
N GLN A 118 9.51 19.09 -1.39
CA GLN A 118 9.18 20.09 -2.41
C GLN A 118 7.78 19.88 -3.02
N MET A 119 7.33 18.64 -3.15
CA MET A 119 6.01 18.31 -3.72
C MET A 119 4.87 18.64 -2.76
N CYS A 120 5.08 18.45 -1.45
CA CYS A 120 4.09 18.77 -0.41
C CYS A 120 4.22 20.24 0.07
N ASP A 121 5.26 20.96 -0.35
CA ASP A 121 5.67 22.31 0.08
C ASP A 121 5.64 22.49 1.61
N THR A 122 6.15 21.50 2.33
CA THR A 122 6.19 21.51 3.80
C THR A 122 7.28 20.59 4.32
N CYS A 123 7.81 20.90 5.50
CA CYS A 123 8.60 19.94 6.28
C CYS A 123 7.71 18.79 6.78
N VAL A 124 8.22 17.57 6.66
CA VAL A 124 7.56 16.33 7.08
C VAL A 124 8.43 15.67 8.14
N PHE A 125 7.85 15.44 9.33
CA PHE A 125 8.55 14.78 10.44
C PHE A 125 8.66 13.27 10.21
N ASP A 126 9.84 12.70 10.51
CA ASP A 126 10.22 11.33 10.14
C ASP A 126 9.82 10.99 8.70
N MET A 127 10.16 11.89 7.77
CA MET A 127 9.88 11.69 6.35
C MET A 127 10.53 10.39 5.86
N ASP A 128 9.72 9.56 5.20
CA ASP A 128 10.23 8.40 4.49
C ASP A 128 10.39 8.74 3.00
N HIS A 129 9.28 9.05 2.32
CA HIS A 129 9.28 9.45 0.91
C HIS A 129 8.00 10.21 0.52
N HIS A 130 7.99 10.82 -0.66
CA HIS A 130 6.75 11.29 -1.29
C HIS A 130 6.20 10.19 -2.21
N CYS A 131 4.94 9.81 -2.03
CA CYS A 131 4.33 8.70 -2.76
C CYS A 131 3.24 9.19 -3.71
N ALA A 132 3.48 9.01 -5.01
CA ALA A 132 2.54 9.38 -6.07
C ALA A 132 1.18 8.65 -5.96
N TRP A 133 1.18 7.38 -5.54
CA TRP A 133 -0.02 6.54 -5.44
C TRP A 133 -1.04 6.99 -4.40
N ILE A 134 -0.59 7.74 -3.38
CA ILE A 134 -1.45 8.31 -2.34
C ILE A 134 -1.54 9.84 -2.44
N ASN A 135 -0.88 10.44 -3.44
CA ASN A 135 -0.75 11.89 -3.62
C ASN A 135 -0.41 12.62 -2.30
N ASN A 136 0.54 12.06 -1.56
CA ASN A 136 0.89 12.53 -0.22
C ASN A 136 2.29 12.08 0.20
N CYS A 137 2.87 12.81 1.13
CA CYS A 137 4.10 12.43 1.80
C CYS A 137 3.83 11.29 2.81
N VAL A 138 4.70 10.30 2.84
CA VAL A 138 4.73 9.26 3.89
C VAL A 138 5.70 9.73 4.98
N GLY A 139 5.18 9.89 6.19
CA GLY A 139 5.94 10.31 7.37
C GLY A 139 5.19 9.97 8.66
N ALA A 140 5.63 10.50 9.81
CA ALA A 140 5.13 10.10 11.12
C ALA A 140 3.59 10.05 11.26
N HIS A 141 2.85 10.96 10.60
CA HIS A 141 1.41 11.05 10.74
C HIS A 141 0.63 9.92 10.02
N ASN A 142 1.18 9.33 8.94
CA ASN A 142 0.45 8.38 8.10
C ASN A 142 1.23 7.09 7.78
N HIS A 143 2.50 6.98 8.18
CA HIS A 143 3.37 5.86 7.83
C HIS A 143 2.81 4.50 8.27
N ARG A 144 2.20 4.43 9.46
CA ARG A 144 1.51 3.21 9.92
C ARG A 144 0.40 2.79 8.95
N HIS A 145 -0.44 3.73 8.50
CA HIS A 145 -1.53 3.43 7.58
C HIS A 145 -1.03 3.05 6.19
N PHE A 146 0.03 3.71 5.70
CA PHE A 146 0.69 3.31 4.46
C PHE A 146 1.20 1.86 4.53
N PHE A 147 1.91 1.49 5.60
CA PHE A 147 2.39 0.12 5.77
C PHE A 147 1.26 -0.90 5.86
N GLN A 148 0.21 -0.62 6.65
CA GLN A 148 -0.96 -1.51 6.75
C GLN A 148 -1.68 -1.67 5.41
N PHE A 149 -1.84 -0.60 4.64
CA PHE A 149 -2.38 -0.66 3.28
C PHE A 149 -1.61 -1.65 2.40
N LEU A 150 -0.28 -1.57 2.37
CA LEU A 150 0.55 -2.48 1.58
C LEU A 150 0.40 -3.94 2.02
N VAL A 151 0.38 -4.20 3.33
CA VAL A 151 0.23 -5.56 3.89
C VAL A 151 -1.13 -6.15 3.51
N PHE A 152 -2.22 -5.41 3.69
CA PHE A 152 -3.56 -5.92 3.35
C PHE A 152 -3.75 -6.10 1.84
N LEU A 153 -3.16 -5.22 1.02
CA LEU A 153 -3.18 -5.37 -0.44
C LEU A 153 -2.42 -6.62 -0.89
N PHE A 154 -1.24 -6.86 -0.32
CA PHE A 154 -0.44 -8.06 -0.57
C PHE A 154 -1.18 -9.34 -0.17
N LEU A 155 -1.77 -9.39 1.02
CA LEU A 155 -2.56 -10.53 1.48
C LEU A 155 -3.82 -10.75 0.63
N GLY A 156 -4.50 -9.67 0.21
CA GLY A 156 -5.64 -9.75 -0.69
C GLY A 156 -5.30 -10.40 -2.03
N ALA A 157 -4.15 -10.04 -2.62
CA ALA A 157 -3.68 -10.63 -3.86
C ALA A 157 -3.36 -12.13 -3.72
N ILE A 158 -2.75 -12.55 -2.61
CA ILE A 158 -2.52 -13.98 -2.31
C ILE A 158 -3.85 -14.73 -2.19
N VAL A 159 -4.80 -14.20 -1.42
CA VAL A 159 -6.12 -14.82 -1.23
C VAL A 159 -6.85 -14.97 -2.56
N LEU A 160 -6.78 -13.98 -3.45
CA LEU A 160 -7.40 -14.04 -4.77
C LEU A 160 -6.83 -15.19 -5.62
N VAL A 161 -5.50 -15.32 -5.69
CA VAL A 161 -4.83 -16.37 -6.46
C VAL A 161 -5.21 -17.76 -5.95
N ILE A 162 -5.19 -17.96 -4.62
CA ILE A 162 -5.57 -19.23 -3.99
C ILE A 162 -7.05 -19.54 -4.25
N ASN A 163 -7.94 -18.56 -4.06
CA ASN A 163 -9.37 -18.78 -4.23
C ASN A 163 -9.71 -19.12 -5.69
N SER A 164 -9.06 -18.48 -6.66
CA SER A 164 -9.44 -18.52 -8.08
C SER A 164 -8.65 -19.55 -8.91
N THR A 165 -7.90 -20.46 -8.26
CA THR A 165 -6.97 -21.37 -8.94
C THR A 165 -7.64 -22.28 -9.97
N ASN A 166 -8.86 -22.80 -9.71
CA ASN A 166 -9.55 -23.66 -10.68
C ASN A 166 -10.07 -22.82 -11.84
N THR A 167 -10.60 -21.63 -11.55
CA THR A 167 -11.07 -20.67 -12.57
C THR A 167 -9.97 -20.36 -13.57
N PHE A 168 -8.74 -20.14 -13.10
CA PHE A 168 -7.59 -19.95 -13.97
C PHE A 168 -7.19 -21.22 -14.71
N TYR A 169 -7.08 -22.35 -14.01
CA TYR A 169 -6.66 -23.62 -14.62
C TYR A 169 -7.60 -24.02 -15.77
N TYR A 170 -8.91 -24.03 -15.54
CA TYR A 170 -9.88 -24.41 -16.57
C TYR A 170 -10.08 -23.33 -17.63
N GLY A 171 -10.05 -22.04 -17.23
CA GLY A 171 -10.17 -20.93 -18.17
C GLY A 171 -8.97 -20.77 -19.10
N PHE A 172 -7.78 -21.20 -18.69
CA PHE A 172 -6.54 -21.05 -19.46
C PHE A 172 -6.07 -22.34 -20.14
N TYR A 173 -6.15 -23.49 -19.46
CA TYR A 173 -5.51 -24.73 -19.93
C TYR A 173 -6.46 -25.78 -20.51
N VAL A 174 -7.70 -25.89 -20.04
CA VAL A 174 -8.56 -27.06 -20.30
C VAL A 174 -9.50 -26.89 -21.51
N GLY A 175 -9.72 -25.67 -22.00
CA GLY A 175 -10.41 -25.43 -23.28
C GLY A 175 -11.94 -25.28 -23.22
N ASN A 176 -12.55 -25.18 -24.41
CA ASN A 176 -13.84 -24.51 -24.66
C ASN A 176 -15.07 -25.12 -23.94
N ASP A 177 -15.15 -26.44 -23.75
CA ASP A 177 -16.37 -27.07 -23.18
C ASP A 177 -16.54 -26.83 -21.68
N GLN A 178 -15.44 -26.64 -20.96
CA GLN A 178 -15.43 -26.30 -19.53
C GLN A 178 -15.32 -24.78 -19.30
N ALA A 179 -15.28 -23.99 -20.37
CA ALA A 179 -15.25 -22.53 -20.28
C ALA A 179 -16.53 -22.00 -19.65
N TYR A 180 -16.42 -20.85 -18.98
CA TYR A 180 -17.49 -20.25 -18.17
C TYR A 180 -18.84 -20.16 -18.93
N CYS A 181 -18.86 -19.73 -20.19
CA CYS A 181 -20.12 -19.60 -20.94
C CYS A 181 -20.66 -20.94 -21.46
N ASN A 182 -19.81 -21.93 -21.69
CA ASN A 182 -20.24 -23.22 -22.25
C ASN A 182 -20.64 -24.21 -21.17
N ASN A 183 -20.26 -23.94 -19.91
CA ASN A 183 -20.55 -24.81 -18.80
C ASN A 183 -22.04 -24.74 -18.38
N THR A 184 -22.77 -25.83 -18.61
CA THR A 184 -24.21 -25.93 -18.28
C THR A 184 -24.47 -25.91 -16.78
N GLN A 185 -23.48 -26.25 -15.94
CA GLN A 185 -23.61 -26.17 -14.48
C GLN A 185 -23.76 -24.72 -13.99
N LEU A 186 -23.40 -23.72 -14.81
CA LEU A 186 -23.53 -22.30 -14.49
C LEU A 186 -24.85 -21.68 -15.00
N SER A 187 -25.75 -22.48 -15.57
CA SER A 187 -27.03 -22.02 -16.14
C SER A 187 -27.99 -21.41 -15.13
N TYR A 188 -27.82 -21.68 -13.83
CA TYR A 188 -28.64 -21.09 -12.76
C TYR A 188 -28.29 -19.61 -12.46
N LEU A 189 -27.19 -19.09 -13.00
CA LEU A 189 -26.73 -17.72 -12.73
C LEU A 189 -27.45 -16.71 -13.62
N LEU A 190 -28.24 -15.83 -13.00
CA LEU A 190 -29.03 -14.81 -13.72
C LEU A 190 -28.19 -13.87 -14.60
N TRP A 191 -26.95 -13.58 -14.21
CA TRP A 191 -26.05 -12.68 -14.94
C TRP A 191 -25.24 -13.40 -16.03
N ARG A 192 -25.28 -14.74 -16.11
CA ARG A 192 -24.48 -15.50 -17.08
C ARG A 192 -24.79 -15.07 -18.50
N ASP A 193 -26.06 -14.95 -18.87
CA ASP A 193 -26.45 -14.61 -20.23
C ASP A 193 -25.98 -13.21 -20.64
N LEU A 194 -25.98 -12.26 -19.68
CA LEU A 194 -25.43 -10.92 -19.89
C LEU A 194 -23.91 -10.93 -20.08
N LEU A 195 -23.17 -11.71 -19.27
CA LEU A 195 -21.71 -11.82 -19.41
C LEU A 195 -21.32 -12.56 -20.70
N CYS A 196 -22.11 -13.53 -21.08
CA CYS A 196 -21.85 -14.41 -22.22
C CYS A 196 -22.46 -13.93 -23.53
N SER A 197 -23.18 -12.81 -23.56
CA SER A 197 -23.71 -12.22 -24.81
C SER A 197 -22.60 -11.86 -25.80
N TYR A 198 -21.38 -11.63 -25.29
CA TYR A 198 -20.18 -11.33 -26.07
C TYR A 198 -19.23 -12.54 -26.21
N GLY A 199 -19.68 -13.74 -25.80
CA GLY A 199 -18.90 -14.98 -25.83
C GLY A 199 -17.89 -15.14 -24.68
N ASN A 200 -17.05 -16.18 -24.76
CA ASN A 200 -16.06 -16.51 -23.71
C ASN A 200 -14.83 -15.58 -23.69
N LEU A 201 -14.57 -14.85 -24.78
CA LEU A 201 -13.34 -14.07 -24.94
C LEU A 201 -13.18 -12.95 -23.89
N PRO A 202 -14.19 -12.12 -23.58
CA PRO A 202 -14.08 -11.12 -22.52
C PRO A 202 -13.85 -11.74 -21.14
N ILE A 203 -14.50 -12.87 -20.85
CA ILE A 203 -14.34 -13.59 -19.57
C ILE A 203 -12.91 -14.10 -19.44
N TYR A 204 -12.35 -14.65 -20.51
CA TYR A 204 -10.95 -15.05 -20.56
C TYR A 204 -10.01 -13.88 -20.25
N PHE A 205 -10.22 -12.71 -20.86
CA PHE A 205 -9.44 -11.51 -20.54
C PHE A 205 -9.61 -11.07 -19.08
N CYS A 206 -10.81 -11.19 -18.49
CA CYS A 206 -11.00 -10.90 -17.07
C CYS A 206 -10.21 -11.87 -16.18
N ILE A 207 -10.23 -13.18 -16.48
CA ILE A 207 -9.48 -14.20 -15.74
C ILE A 207 -7.98 -13.92 -15.81
N VAL A 208 -7.43 -13.78 -17.02
CA VAL A 208 -5.99 -13.54 -17.22
C VAL A 208 -5.58 -12.20 -16.61
N GLY A 209 -6.38 -11.15 -16.82
CA GLY A 209 -6.12 -9.81 -16.28
C GLY A 209 -6.09 -9.78 -14.75
N ALA A 210 -7.05 -10.43 -14.09
CA ALA A 210 -7.10 -10.50 -12.62
C ALA A 210 -5.93 -11.29 -12.04
N PHE A 211 -5.55 -12.40 -12.69
CA PHE A 211 -4.39 -13.20 -12.28
C PHE A 211 -3.07 -12.47 -12.47
N TYR A 212 -2.84 -11.90 -13.66
CA TYR A 212 -1.64 -11.12 -13.95
C TYR A 212 -1.50 -9.95 -12.97
N LEU A 213 -2.57 -9.20 -12.75
CA LEU A 213 -2.58 -8.10 -11.80
C LEU A 213 -2.23 -8.56 -10.37
N SER A 214 -2.78 -9.70 -9.94
CA SER A 214 -2.50 -10.26 -8.61
C SER A 214 -1.05 -10.72 -8.48
N PHE A 215 -0.47 -11.37 -9.49
CA PHE A 215 0.93 -11.78 -9.49
C PHE A 215 1.89 -10.59 -9.46
N VAL A 216 1.66 -9.58 -10.29
CA VAL A 216 2.45 -8.34 -10.28
C VAL A 216 2.35 -7.65 -8.91
N THR A 217 1.15 -7.61 -8.34
CA THR A 217 0.93 -7.06 -6.99
C THR A 217 1.71 -7.84 -5.94
N ILE A 218 1.66 -9.19 -5.95
CA ILE A 218 2.39 -10.05 -5.01
C ILE A 218 3.90 -9.76 -5.07
N ILE A 219 4.47 -9.66 -6.27
CA ILE A 219 5.91 -9.40 -6.43
C ILE A 219 6.25 -7.98 -6.01
N MET A 220 5.65 -6.97 -6.66
CA MET A 220 6.02 -5.57 -6.46
C MET A 220 5.66 -5.06 -5.06
N VAL A 221 4.41 -5.27 -4.63
CA VAL A 221 3.96 -4.83 -3.30
C VAL A 221 4.59 -5.71 -2.22
N GLY A 222 4.80 -7.00 -2.46
CA GLY A 222 5.51 -7.88 -1.52
C GLY A 222 6.94 -7.42 -1.25
N SER A 223 7.70 -7.06 -2.29
CA SER A 223 9.04 -6.46 -2.13
C SER A 223 9.00 -5.15 -1.34
N LEU A 224 7.99 -4.31 -1.58
CA LEU A 224 7.82 -3.05 -0.84
C LEU A 224 7.44 -3.28 0.63
N VAL A 225 6.57 -4.25 0.92
CA VAL A 225 6.21 -4.68 2.29
C VAL A 225 7.46 -5.17 3.00
N TYR A 226 8.26 -6.01 2.35
CA TYR A 226 9.51 -6.52 2.92
C TYR A 226 10.49 -5.39 3.25
N TRP A 227 10.69 -4.47 2.32
CA TRP A 227 11.60 -3.34 2.51
C TRP A 227 11.16 -2.46 3.70
N ASN A 228 9.88 -2.10 3.75
CA ASN A 228 9.34 -1.33 4.88
C ASN A 228 9.46 -2.12 6.20
N PHE A 229 9.16 -3.41 6.19
CA PHE A 229 9.33 -4.27 7.36
C PHE A 229 10.77 -4.23 7.88
N ALA A 230 11.77 -4.32 6.99
CA ALA A 230 13.18 -4.26 7.35
C ALA A 230 13.56 -2.90 7.97
N MET A 231 13.12 -1.80 7.35
CA MET A 231 13.38 -0.43 7.81
C MET A 231 12.77 -0.16 9.19
N ILE A 232 11.50 -0.52 9.38
CA ILE A 232 10.77 -0.41 10.65
C ILE A 232 11.45 -1.25 11.73
N SER A 233 11.93 -2.45 11.38
CA SER A 233 12.62 -3.34 12.32
C SER A 233 13.88 -2.71 12.89
N PHE A 234 14.64 -1.97 12.06
CA PHE A 234 15.82 -1.20 12.49
C PHE A 234 15.49 0.18 13.08
N GLY A 235 14.24 0.64 13.00
CA GLY A 235 13.84 1.96 13.48
C GLY A 235 14.46 3.11 12.67
N THR A 236 14.66 2.90 11.36
CA THR A 236 15.23 3.87 10.42
C THR A 236 14.22 4.27 9.35
N THR A 237 14.49 5.37 8.62
CA THR A 237 13.70 5.86 7.49
C THR A 237 14.54 5.84 6.21
N LEU A 238 13.89 5.83 5.04
CA LEU A 238 14.60 5.77 3.75
C LEU A 238 15.63 6.90 3.62
N VAL A 239 15.27 8.11 4.06
CA VAL A 239 16.16 9.28 4.06
C VAL A 239 17.45 9.00 4.84
N LYS A 240 17.36 8.43 6.04
CA LYS A 240 18.53 8.10 6.88
C LYS A 240 19.44 7.08 6.21
N VAL A 241 18.85 6.06 5.58
CA VAL A 241 19.61 5.04 4.84
C VAL A 241 20.34 5.65 3.64
N LEU A 242 19.70 6.55 2.88
CA LEU A 242 20.33 7.22 1.74
C LEU A 242 21.47 8.15 2.15
N ARG A 243 21.40 8.71 3.36
CA ARG A 243 22.48 9.51 3.96
C ARG A 243 23.57 8.68 4.63
N ASN A 244 23.51 7.36 4.52
CA ASN A 244 24.40 6.42 5.22
C ASN A 244 24.42 6.61 6.75
N GLU A 245 23.28 7.04 7.32
CA GLU A 245 23.09 7.16 8.76
C GLU A 245 22.55 5.83 9.34
N GLY A 246 23.31 5.21 10.24
CA GLY A 246 22.88 4.01 10.97
C GLY A 246 23.44 2.70 10.41
N ALA A 247 22.60 1.66 10.33
CA ALA A 247 23.03 0.32 9.92
C ALA A 247 23.22 0.23 8.39
N PRO A 248 24.19 -0.56 7.90
CA PRO A 248 24.42 -0.70 6.47
C PRO A 248 23.24 -1.43 5.79
N VAL A 249 22.93 -1.03 4.55
CA VAL A 249 21.79 -1.54 3.75
C VAL A 249 21.72 -3.06 3.71
N TRP A 250 22.85 -3.74 3.49
CA TRP A 250 22.88 -5.20 3.42
C TRP A 250 22.43 -5.85 4.74
N LYS A 251 22.75 -5.25 5.89
CA LYS A 251 22.36 -5.77 7.20
C LYS A 251 20.87 -5.56 7.45
N ILE A 252 20.34 -4.42 7.02
CA ILE A 252 18.90 -4.14 7.04
C ILE A 252 18.16 -5.15 6.17
N ALA A 253 18.63 -5.33 4.94
CA ALA A 253 17.99 -6.18 3.94
C ALA A 253 18.07 -7.67 4.22
N LEU A 254 19.16 -8.18 4.84
CA LEU A 254 19.33 -9.63 5.06
C LEU A 254 18.95 -10.09 6.47
N CYS A 255 19.05 -9.21 7.46
CA CYS A 255 18.88 -9.58 8.86
C CYS A 255 17.85 -8.71 9.62
N PRO A 256 16.64 -8.46 9.08
CA PRO A 256 15.66 -7.58 9.72
C PRO A 256 15.18 -8.09 11.08
N LEU A 257 15.11 -9.42 11.25
CA LEU A 257 14.69 -10.04 12.51
C LEU A 257 15.75 -9.92 13.63
N LEU A 258 17.00 -9.66 13.27
CA LEU A 258 18.12 -9.47 14.20
C LEU A 258 18.34 -7.98 14.52
N ALA A 259 17.41 -7.11 14.12
CA ALA A 259 17.52 -5.68 14.36
C ALA A 259 17.61 -5.36 15.87
N PRO A 260 18.52 -4.45 16.27
CA PRO A 260 18.57 -3.98 17.64
C PRO A 260 17.22 -3.42 18.07
N HIS A 261 16.71 -3.91 19.21
CA HIS A 261 15.42 -3.49 19.75
C HIS A 261 14.19 -3.71 18.84
N PHE A 262 14.22 -4.70 17.95
CA PHE A 262 13.10 -5.10 17.06
C PHE A 262 11.72 -4.92 17.70
N LYS A 263 11.50 -5.55 18.87
CA LYS A 263 10.22 -5.51 19.59
C LYS A 263 9.81 -4.11 20.03
N ARG A 264 10.77 -3.25 20.41
CA ARG A 264 10.52 -1.86 20.81
C ARG A 264 10.14 -1.01 19.60
N ASN A 265 10.86 -1.18 18.49
CA ASN A 265 10.62 -0.42 17.26
C ASN A 265 9.22 -0.70 16.71
N TRP A 266 8.83 -1.98 16.61
CA TRP A 266 7.49 -2.37 16.20
C TRP A 266 6.38 -1.91 17.14
N ARG A 267 6.60 -1.94 18.47
CA ARG A 267 5.61 -1.41 19.44
C ARG A 267 5.41 0.09 19.31
N ARG A 268 6.49 0.84 19.05
CA ARG A 268 6.44 2.29 18.79
C ARG A 268 5.67 2.58 17.50
N PHE A 269 6.08 1.94 16.41
CA PHE A 269 5.47 2.10 15.10
C PHE A 269 3.98 1.76 15.07
N LEU A 270 3.57 0.67 15.74
CA LEU A 270 2.18 0.24 15.79
C LEU A 270 1.35 0.87 16.93
N GLY A 271 1.93 1.73 17.77
CA GLY A 271 1.19 2.38 18.86
C GLY A 271 0.66 1.42 19.94
N LEU A 272 1.36 0.32 20.22
CA LEU A 272 0.89 -0.74 21.13
C LEU A 272 1.22 -0.42 22.60
N ARG A 273 0.22 0.04 23.38
CA ARG A 273 0.34 0.38 24.82
C ARG A 273 0.10 -0.80 25.79
N GLY A 274 0.06 -2.05 25.31
CA GLY A 274 -0.15 -3.24 26.15
C GLY A 274 -0.49 -4.51 25.34
N ARG A 275 -0.63 -5.68 26.00
CA ARG A 275 -0.93 -6.97 25.33
C ARG A 275 -2.37 -7.05 24.80
N ARG A 276 -3.35 -6.54 25.54
CA ARG A 276 -4.80 -6.65 25.22
C ARG A 276 -5.27 -5.70 24.12
N SER A 277 -4.47 -4.69 23.76
CA SER A 277 -4.84 -3.71 22.74
C SER A 277 -4.44 -4.11 21.32
N CYS A 278 -3.73 -5.23 21.12
CA CYS A 278 -3.14 -5.59 19.83
C CYS A 278 -4.19 -5.84 18.73
N CYS A 279 -5.17 -6.72 18.98
CA CYS A 279 -6.14 -7.12 17.95
C CYS A 279 -7.01 -5.95 17.48
N ARG A 280 -7.56 -5.16 18.39
CA ARG A 280 -8.42 -4.00 18.05
C ARG A 280 -7.66 -2.88 17.32
N ARG A 281 -6.34 -2.79 17.52
CA ARG A 281 -5.49 -1.72 16.96
C ARG A 281 -4.85 -2.12 15.63
N LEU A 282 -4.59 -3.42 15.43
CA LEU A 282 -3.88 -3.94 14.28
C LEU A 282 -4.81 -4.57 13.22
N LEU A 283 -5.81 -5.35 13.65
CA LEU A 283 -6.68 -6.13 12.76
C LEU A 283 -7.94 -5.37 12.35
N LEU A 284 -8.36 -4.35 13.10
CA LEU A 284 -9.54 -3.56 12.77
C LEU A 284 -9.13 -2.17 12.30
N PRO A 285 -9.89 -1.56 11.37
CA PRO A 285 -9.79 -0.15 11.03
C PRO A 285 -9.74 0.71 12.30
N SER A 286 -8.56 1.26 12.60
CA SER A 286 -8.33 1.98 13.85
C SER A 286 -7.48 3.22 13.61
N GLY A 287 -8.03 4.39 13.91
CA GLY A 287 -7.37 5.69 13.83
C GLY A 287 -6.64 6.10 15.11
N HIS A 288 -6.30 5.16 15.99
CA HIS A 288 -5.51 5.49 17.17
C HIS A 288 -4.11 5.98 16.77
N LYS A 289 -3.57 6.92 17.54
CA LYS A 289 -2.25 7.49 17.28
C LYS A 289 -1.16 6.50 17.68
N ASP A 290 -0.11 6.40 16.87
CA ASP A 290 1.13 5.74 17.24
C ASP A 290 2.12 6.71 17.92
N TYR A 291 3.26 6.21 18.39
CA TYR A 291 4.22 7.03 19.13
C TYR A 291 4.89 8.08 18.24
N ASN A 292 5.13 7.79 16.97
CA ASN A 292 5.78 8.75 16.06
C ASN A 292 4.81 9.89 15.74
N GLN A 293 3.52 9.59 15.57
CA GLN A 293 2.49 10.61 15.45
C GLN A 293 2.41 11.50 16.70
N MET A 294 2.42 10.92 17.90
CA MET A 294 2.38 11.70 19.16
C MET A 294 3.62 12.58 19.32
N GLU A 295 4.79 12.10 18.93
CA GLU A 295 6.03 12.85 18.93
C GLU A 295 5.98 14.02 17.93
N ALA A 296 5.49 13.78 16.71
CA ALA A 296 5.28 14.83 15.72
C ALA A 296 4.30 15.92 16.19
N GLU A 297 3.21 15.55 16.87
CA GLU A 297 2.24 16.50 17.44
C GLU A 297 2.80 17.30 18.63
N SER A 298 3.84 16.80 19.32
CA SER A 298 4.51 17.59 20.36
C SER A 298 5.28 18.80 19.79
N TYR A 299 5.54 18.78 18.48
CA TYR A 299 6.18 19.86 17.74
C TYR A 299 5.19 20.81 17.05
N SER A 300 3.88 20.59 17.12
CA SER A 300 2.82 21.47 16.54
C SER A 300 2.22 22.39 17.58
#